data_AF-M5PY47-F1
#
_entry.id   AF-M5PY47-F1
#
_cell.length_a   1.000
_cell.length_b   1.000
_cell.length_c   1.000
_cell.angle_alpha   90.00
_cell.angle_beta   90.00
_cell.angle_gamma   90.00
#
_symmetry.space_group_name_H-M   'P 1'
#
loop_
_entity.id
_entity.type
_entity.pdbx_description
1 polymer ?
#
loop_
_entity_poly.entity_id
_entity_poly.type
_entity_poly.pdbx_seq_one_letter_code
_entity_poly.pdbx_strand_id
1 'polypeptide(L)'
;MKRYLIIQLARFGDLVQTKRLLHSLLSAGDAEVHLCIDGSLEELARLVYPEAKVHAIVAHGAGAPASLAAVLGRNGRVFSALASQRFDEVYNLNYSGLSFALSRLFPPETVRGYVNDAGQDLKDSWTAMAFRWMRHRRTGSINLADFWANLAPKPLAPQNVNPLAAPKGRGLGIVLAGRNQRRSLPPRVLADVAQTVAASRGLSRLALLGGKSELPMAREVLAALRPGVAAHVENLCGRTDWRDLTEEVSGLDLLLTPDTGTMHLAAHLGTPVMAFFLSSAWCPETGPYGLGHTVWQAVTPCAPCLESAPCGLGLTCLSAFSAPEFLRLLAGKGEGLGLAVTGLRSALDELGSTWEPFHADLPSASERERFRRFLKRHLGLNADFAADADLAEQFYLERDWIGLERKTCKRNFKAYV
;
A
#
# COMPACT_ATOMS: atom_id res chain seq x y z
N MET A 1 -25.49 -16.02 -7.61
CA MET A 1 -24.17 -15.71 -7.04
C MET A 1 -23.14 -15.47 -8.13
N LYS A 2 -22.59 -14.25 -8.20
CA LYS A 2 -21.42 -13.94 -9.05
C LYS A 2 -20.14 -14.45 -8.38
N ARG A 3 -19.17 -14.90 -9.16
CA ARG A 3 -17.87 -15.37 -8.67
C ARG A 3 -16.74 -14.52 -9.23
N TYR A 4 -15.91 -14.01 -8.35
CA TYR A 4 -14.74 -13.23 -8.73
C TYR A 4 -13.47 -13.91 -8.26
N LEU A 5 -12.40 -13.80 -9.04
CA LEU A 5 -11.06 -14.22 -8.63
C LEU A 5 -10.15 -12.99 -8.59
N ILE A 6 -9.46 -12.78 -7.48
CA ILE A 6 -8.36 -11.82 -7.39
C ILE A 6 -7.05 -12.59 -7.37
N ILE A 7 -6.11 -12.24 -8.24
CA ILE A 7 -4.75 -12.77 -8.26
C ILE A 7 -3.85 -11.68 -7.68
N GLN A 8 -3.42 -11.89 -6.43
CA GLN A 8 -2.51 -11.01 -5.68
C GLN A 8 -1.33 -11.84 -5.18
N LEU A 9 -0.37 -12.06 -6.07
CA LEU A 9 0.86 -12.78 -5.80
C LEU A 9 1.95 -11.91 -5.18
N ALA A 10 1.75 -10.62 -4.93
CA ALA A 10 2.81 -9.75 -4.41
C ALA A 10 2.99 -9.86 -2.87
N ARG A 11 3.48 -8.79 -2.24
CA ARG A 11 4.04 -8.84 -0.88
C ARG A 11 2.93 -8.63 0.17
N PHE A 12 3.27 -8.83 1.44
CA PHE A 12 2.40 -8.58 2.60
C PHE A 12 1.60 -7.26 2.49
N GLY A 13 2.26 -6.12 2.22
CA GLY A 13 1.55 -4.84 2.10
C GLY A 13 0.55 -4.79 0.94
N ASP A 14 0.85 -5.46 -0.17
CA ASP A 14 -0.02 -5.53 -1.36
C ASP A 14 -1.27 -6.38 -1.08
N LEU A 15 -1.09 -7.48 -0.34
CA LEU A 15 -2.21 -8.30 0.14
C LEU A 15 -3.18 -7.42 0.94
N VAL A 16 -2.71 -6.70 1.96
CA VAL A 16 -3.60 -5.87 2.83
C VAL A 16 -4.23 -4.71 2.06
N GLN A 17 -3.53 -4.11 1.10
CA GLN A 17 -4.06 -3.03 0.26
C GLN A 17 -5.09 -3.51 -0.77
N THR A 18 -5.21 -4.82 -1.01
CA THR A 18 -6.26 -5.40 -1.87
C THR A 18 -7.66 -5.24 -1.28
N LYS A 19 -7.76 -4.85 0.00
CA LYS A 19 -9.00 -4.72 0.77
C LYS A 19 -10.11 -3.95 0.05
N ARG A 20 -9.79 -2.77 -0.51
CA ARG A 20 -10.81 -1.93 -1.14
C ARG A 20 -11.43 -2.64 -2.35
N LEU A 21 -10.62 -3.26 -3.22
CA LEU A 21 -11.13 -4.07 -4.33
C LEU A 21 -11.96 -5.26 -3.83
N LEU A 22 -11.41 -6.04 -2.89
CA LEU A 22 -12.06 -7.24 -2.37
C LEU A 22 -13.46 -6.94 -1.79
N HIS A 23 -13.58 -5.94 -0.93
CA HIS A 23 -14.89 -5.56 -0.38
C HIS A 23 -15.79 -4.86 -1.39
N SER A 24 -15.24 -4.19 -2.42
CA SER A 24 -16.06 -3.69 -3.54
C SER A 24 -16.80 -4.84 -4.22
N LEU A 25 -16.11 -5.95 -4.46
CA LEU A 25 -16.69 -7.14 -5.11
C LEU A 25 -17.66 -7.89 -4.19
N LEU A 26 -17.34 -8.03 -2.89
CA LEU A 26 -18.27 -8.59 -1.91
C LEU A 26 -19.55 -7.74 -1.76
N SER A 27 -19.45 -6.42 -1.91
CA SER A 27 -20.61 -5.52 -1.82
C SER A 27 -21.52 -5.54 -3.06
N ALA A 28 -21.14 -6.26 -4.13
CA ALA A 28 -21.83 -6.26 -5.42
C ALA A 28 -23.11 -7.14 -5.45
N GLY A 29 -23.74 -7.41 -4.31
CA GLY A 29 -24.90 -8.30 -4.16
C GLY A 29 -24.49 -9.72 -3.77
N ASP A 30 -25.22 -10.72 -4.26
CA ASP A 30 -24.89 -12.14 -4.05
C ASP A 30 -23.60 -12.50 -4.80
N ALA A 31 -22.45 -12.37 -4.11
CA ALA A 31 -21.11 -12.48 -4.66
C ALA A 31 -20.20 -13.35 -3.78
N GLU A 32 -19.34 -14.12 -4.44
CA GLU A 32 -18.30 -14.93 -3.83
C GLU A 32 -16.94 -14.50 -4.39
N VAL A 33 -16.00 -14.18 -3.50
CA VAL A 33 -14.67 -13.70 -3.89
C VAL A 33 -13.61 -14.74 -3.54
N HIS A 34 -12.83 -15.11 -4.54
CA HIS A 34 -11.68 -15.98 -4.43
C HIS A 34 -10.41 -15.13 -4.46
N LEU A 35 -9.41 -15.52 -3.68
CA LEU A 35 -8.15 -14.80 -3.55
C LEU A 35 -6.97 -15.76 -3.75
N CYS A 36 -6.31 -15.66 -4.91
CA CYS A 36 -5.11 -16.42 -5.23
C CYS A 36 -3.86 -15.63 -4.84
N ILE A 37 -3.02 -16.21 -3.98
CA ILE A 37 -1.89 -15.55 -3.32
C ILE A 37 -0.67 -16.47 -3.24
N ASP A 38 0.49 -15.89 -2.90
CA ASP A 38 1.63 -16.68 -2.45
C ASP A 38 1.36 -17.34 -1.09
N GLY A 39 1.71 -18.63 -0.97
CA GLY A 39 1.40 -19.45 0.18
C GLY A 39 2.07 -19.01 1.47
N SER A 40 3.13 -18.21 1.42
CA SER A 40 3.73 -17.63 2.64
C SER A 40 2.80 -16.63 3.36
N LEU A 41 1.76 -16.15 2.68
CA LEU A 41 0.78 -15.19 3.22
C LEU A 41 -0.59 -15.82 3.48
N GLU A 42 -0.74 -17.15 3.37
CA GLU A 42 -2.04 -17.82 3.48
C GLU A 42 -2.73 -17.59 4.81
N GLU A 43 -1.99 -17.76 5.91
CA GLU A 43 -2.53 -17.55 7.25
C GLU A 43 -2.98 -16.10 7.44
N LEU A 44 -2.13 -15.14 7.04
CA LEU A 44 -2.48 -13.72 7.11
C LEU A 44 -3.73 -13.41 6.28
N ALA A 45 -3.83 -13.91 5.04
CA ALA A 45 -4.98 -13.68 4.18
C ALA A 45 -6.28 -14.16 4.83
N ARG A 46 -6.25 -15.28 5.55
CA ARG A 46 -7.41 -15.79 6.30
C ARG A 46 -7.75 -14.93 7.52
N LEU A 47 -6.76 -14.28 8.13
CA LEU A 47 -6.97 -13.34 9.23
C LEU A 47 -7.59 -12.02 8.75
N VAL A 48 -7.09 -11.45 7.65
CA VAL A 48 -7.54 -10.12 7.16
C VAL A 48 -8.74 -10.17 6.21
N TYR A 49 -8.98 -11.31 5.56
CA TYR A 49 -10.11 -11.55 4.65
C TYR A 49 -10.80 -12.90 4.94
N PRO A 50 -11.38 -13.10 6.13
CA PRO A 50 -12.05 -14.35 6.49
C PRO A 50 -13.20 -14.74 5.55
N GLU A 51 -13.77 -13.77 4.84
CA GLU A 51 -14.88 -13.95 3.89
C GLU A 51 -14.43 -14.46 2.52
N ALA A 52 -13.13 -14.38 2.19
CA ALA A 52 -12.60 -14.77 0.89
C ALA A 52 -12.17 -16.24 0.85
N LYS A 53 -12.43 -16.90 -0.28
CA LYS A 53 -11.89 -18.24 -0.55
C LYS A 53 -10.42 -18.15 -0.99
N VAL A 54 -9.51 -18.45 -0.08
CA VAL A 54 -8.06 -18.34 -0.31
C VAL A 54 -7.52 -19.55 -1.09
N HIS A 55 -6.76 -19.29 -2.16
CA HIS A 55 -6.03 -20.25 -2.98
C HIS A 55 -4.53 -19.96 -2.90
N ALA A 56 -3.81 -20.79 -2.14
CA ALA A 56 -2.38 -20.59 -1.91
C ALA A 56 -1.52 -21.35 -2.92
N ILE A 57 -0.66 -20.62 -3.64
CA ILE A 57 0.31 -21.18 -4.58
C ILE A 57 1.74 -20.84 -4.16
N VAL A 58 2.72 -21.53 -4.72
CA VAL A 58 4.12 -21.14 -4.59
C VAL A 58 4.44 -20.16 -5.71
N ALA A 59 4.44 -18.86 -5.42
CA ALA A 59 4.76 -17.81 -6.38
C ALA A 59 6.18 -17.27 -6.19
N HIS A 60 6.66 -17.27 -4.94
CA HIS A 60 8.00 -16.86 -4.57
C HIS A 60 8.79 -18.01 -3.95
N GLY A 61 10.13 -17.94 -4.03
CA GLY A 61 11.02 -18.98 -3.50
C GLY A 61 11.01 -19.14 -1.97
N ALA A 62 10.34 -18.26 -1.22
CA ALA A 62 10.26 -18.34 0.23
C ALA A 62 9.30 -19.45 0.65
N GLY A 63 9.81 -20.50 1.31
CA GLY A 63 9.00 -21.67 1.70
C GLY A 63 8.61 -22.57 0.52
N ALA A 64 9.26 -22.41 -0.64
CA ALA A 64 9.07 -23.29 -1.77
C ALA A 64 9.53 -24.72 -1.45
N PRO A 65 8.80 -25.76 -1.92
CA PRO A 65 9.27 -27.15 -1.86
C PRO A 65 10.68 -27.31 -2.43
N ALA A 66 11.43 -28.29 -1.91
CA ALA A 66 12.83 -28.51 -2.25
C ALA A 66 13.10 -28.84 -3.73
N SER A 67 12.06 -29.10 -4.54
CA SER A 67 12.18 -29.41 -5.97
C SER A 67 11.14 -28.69 -6.84
N LEU A 68 11.55 -28.38 -8.08
CA LEU A 68 10.67 -27.81 -9.10
C LEU A 68 9.44 -28.70 -9.38
N ALA A 69 9.61 -30.03 -9.35
CA ALA A 69 8.52 -30.98 -9.53
C ALA A 69 7.45 -30.82 -8.44
N ALA A 70 7.84 -30.60 -7.19
CA ALA A 70 6.90 -30.39 -6.09
C ALA A 70 6.20 -29.03 -6.19
N VAL A 71 6.89 -27.98 -6.64
CA VAL A 71 6.28 -26.68 -6.96
C VAL A 71 5.22 -26.84 -8.05
N LEU A 72 5.57 -27.49 -9.17
CA LEU A 72 4.66 -27.74 -10.28
C LEU A 72 3.47 -28.61 -9.88
N GLY A 73 3.69 -29.65 -9.06
CA GLY A 73 2.62 -30.50 -8.55
C GLY A 73 1.66 -29.75 -7.62
N ARG A 74 2.16 -28.91 -6.71
CA ARG A 74 1.32 -28.09 -5.83
C ARG A 74 0.54 -27.05 -6.64
N ASN A 75 1.24 -26.26 -7.44
CA ASN A 75 0.62 -25.20 -8.24
C ASN A 75 -0.35 -25.79 -9.26
N GLY A 76 -0.01 -26.87 -9.94
CA GLY A 76 -0.84 -27.53 -10.93
C GLY A 76 -2.20 -28.00 -10.38
N ARG A 77 -2.24 -28.49 -9.13
CA ARG A 77 -3.51 -28.83 -8.46
C ARG A 77 -4.39 -27.60 -8.24
N VAL A 78 -3.81 -26.50 -7.75
CA VAL A 78 -4.56 -25.24 -7.54
C VAL A 78 -5.01 -24.67 -8.88
N PHE A 79 -4.15 -24.69 -9.90
CA PHE A 79 -4.49 -24.21 -11.24
C PHE A 79 -5.61 -25.03 -11.87
N SER A 80 -5.58 -26.35 -11.73
CA SER A 80 -6.67 -27.22 -12.19
C SER A 80 -7.98 -26.92 -11.45
N ALA A 81 -7.92 -26.69 -10.13
CA ALA A 81 -9.09 -26.33 -9.35
C ALA A 81 -9.67 -24.98 -9.75
N LEU A 82 -8.82 -23.97 -10.00
CA LEU A 82 -9.24 -22.66 -10.48
C LEU A 82 -9.81 -22.72 -11.90
N ALA A 83 -9.16 -23.44 -12.81
CA ALA A 83 -9.62 -23.60 -14.20
C ALA A 83 -10.94 -24.39 -14.31
N SER A 84 -11.23 -25.27 -13.34
CA SER A 84 -12.52 -26.00 -13.28
C SER A 84 -13.70 -25.12 -12.82
N GLN A 85 -13.42 -23.92 -12.34
CA GLN A 85 -14.44 -23.00 -11.84
C GLN A 85 -14.73 -21.90 -12.86
N ARG A 86 -16.00 -21.53 -12.96
CA ARG A 86 -16.42 -20.37 -13.73
C ARG A 86 -16.35 -19.12 -12.85
N PHE A 87 -15.56 -18.14 -13.28
CA PHE A 87 -15.52 -16.78 -12.73
C PHE A 87 -16.18 -15.81 -13.70
N ASP A 88 -16.93 -14.86 -13.18
CA ASP A 88 -17.53 -13.77 -13.96
C ASP A 88 -16.46 -12.74 -14.37
N GLU A 89 -15.56 -12.40 -13.44
CA GLU A 89 -14.37 -11.57 -13.71
C GLU A 89 -13.17 -12.03 -12.88
N VAL A 90 -11.97 -11.86 -13.45
CA VAL A 90 -10.69 -12.17 -12.82
C VAL A 90 -9.83 -10.92 -12.75
N TYR A 91 -9.42 -10.51 -11.56
CA TYR A 91 -8.62 -9.31 -11.30
C TYR A 91 -7.16 -9.70 -11.07
N ASN A 92 -6.33 -9.57 -12.10
CA ASN A 92 -4.90 -9.85 -12.04
C ASN A 92 -4.11 -8.59 -11.65
N LEU A 93 -3.64 -8.52 -10.40
CA LEU A 93 -3.11 -7.29 -9.82
C LEU A 93 -1.59 -7.12 -9.98
N ASN A 94 -0.86 -8.14 -10.46
CA ASN A 94 0.60 -8.12 -10.46
C ASN A 94 1.22 -8.35 -11.84
N TYR A 95 2.24 -7.56 -12.13
CA TYR A 95 3.07 -7.72 -13.31
C TYR A 95 4.17 -8.77 -13.05
N SER A 96 3.90 -10.03 -13.40
CA SER A 96 4.91 -11.09 -13.37
C SER A 96 4.58 -12.20 -14.37
N GLY A 97 5.60 -12.94 -14.82
CA GLY A 97 5.40 -14.04 -15.78
C GLY A 97 4.45 -15.12 -15.24
N LEU A 98 4.51 -15.42 -13.94
CA LEU A 98 3.57 -16.35 -13.31
C LEU A 98 2.14 -15.80 -13.29
N SER A 99 1.97 -14.50 -13.04
CA SER A 99 0.65 -13.88 -13.06
C SER A 99 0.03 -13.88 -14.46
N PHE A 100 0.83 -13.61 -15.50
CA PHE A 100 0.38 -13.75 -16.89
C PHE A 100 0.04 -15.21 -17.22
N ALA A 101 0.86 -16.18 -16.81
CA ALA A 101 0.58 -17.60 -17.03
C ALA A 101 -0.73 -18.05 -16.36
N LEU A 102 -1.01 -17.59 -15.13
CA LEU A 102 -2.28 -17.82 -14.45
C LEU A 102 -3.46 -17.21 -15.18
N SER A 103 -3.31 -16.00 -15.74
CA SER A 103 -4.40 -15.34 -16.46
C SER A 103 -4.86 -16.14 -17.69
N ARG A 104 -3.98 -16.96 -18.30
CA ARG A 104 -4.29 -17.84 -19.44
C ARG A 104 -5.28 -18.95 -19.12
N LEU A 105 -5.54 -19.22 -17.82
CA LEU A 105 -6.55 -20.19 -17.41
C LEU A 105 -7.98 -19.68 -17.66
N PHE A 106 -8.14 -18.40 -17.98
CA PHE A 106 -9.44 -17.74 -18.08
C PHE A 106 -9.60 -17.03 -19.43
N PRO A 107 -10.83 -16.86 -19.93
CA PRO A 107 -11.08 -16.09 -21.15
C PRO A 107 -10.58 -14.64 -20.99
N PRO A 108 -9.78 -14.10 -21.93
CA PRO A 108 -9.10 -12.80 -21.76
C PRO A 108 -10.07 -11.64 -21.52
N GLU A 109 -11.29 -11.69 -22.07
CA GLU A 109 -12.34 -10.69 -21.89
C GLU A 109 -12.88 -10.60 -20.45
N THR A 110 -12.69 -11.65 -19.66
CA THR A 110 -13.07 -11.70 -18.23
C THR A 110 -11.97 -11.18 -17.32
N VAL A 111 -10.74 -11.04 -17.84
CA VAL A 111 -9.58 -10.63 -17.04
C VAL A 111 -9.48 -9.09 -17.02
N ARG A 112 -9.16 -8.56 -15.85
CA ARG A 112 -8.82 -7.16 -15.56
C ARG A 112 -7.40 -7.11 -15.00
N GLY A 113 -6.73 -5.98 -15.17
CA GLY A 113 -5.35 -5.73 -14.81
C GLY A 113 -4.39 -6.21 -15.89
N TYR A 114 -3.63 -7.25 -15.59
CA TYR A 114 -2.70 -7.88 -16.52
C TYR A 114 -3.33 -9.08 -17.21
N VAL A 115 -3.38 -9.03 -18.54
CA VAL A 115 -4.12 -10.01 -19.37
C VAL A 115 -3.14 -10.71 -20.29
N ASN A 116 -3.30 -12.01 -20.51
CA ASN A 116 -2.68 -12.69 -21.64
C ASN A 116 -3.75 -13.04 -22.68
N ASP A 117 -3.57 -12.58 -23.92
CA ASP A 117 -4.47 -12.89 -25.04
C ASP A 117 -3.66 -13.45 -26.21
N ALA A 118 -4.01 -14.65 -26.67
CA ALA A 118 -3.29 -15.37 -27.72
C ALA A 118 -1.75 -15.39 -27.55
N GLY A 119 -1.28 -15.47 -26.30
CA GLY A 119 0.15 -15.48 -25.98
C GLY A 119 0.79 -14.10 -25.79
N GLN A 120 0.07 -13.00 -26.04
CA GLN A 120 0.55 -11.64 -25.83
C GLN A 120 0.24 -11.13 -24.42
N ASP A 121 1.24 -10.57 -23.75
CA ASP A 121 1.08 -9.94 -22.44
C ASP A 121 0.59 -8.49 -22.59
N LEU A 122 -0.68 -8.28 -22.25
CA LEU A 122 -1.40 -7.03 -22.38
C LEU A 122 -1.76 -6.44 -21.00
N LYS A 123 -2.21 -5.19 -21.02
CA LYS A 123 -2.77 -4.49 -19.85
C LYS A 123 -4.17 -4.03 -20.23
N ASP A 124 -5.12 -4.12 -19.30
CA ASP A 124 -6.40 -3.44 -19.50
C ASP A 124 -6.21 -1.92 -19.63
N SER A 125 -7.24 -1.20 -20.07
CA SER A 125 -7.16 0.24 -20.32
C SER A 125 -6.79 1.07 -19.08
N TRP A 126 -7.35 0.73 -17.92
CA TRP A 126 -7.08 1.44 -16.66
C TRP A 126 -5.63 1.25 -16.21
N THR A 127 -5.14 0.02 -16.31
CA THR A 127 -3.78 -0.38 -15.97
C THR A 127 -2.78 0.18 -16.97
N ALA A 128 -3.08 0.13 -18.27
CA ALA A 128 -2.28 0.75 -19.32
C ALA A 128 -2.12 2.26 -19.09
N MET A 129 -3.22 2.93 -18.74
CA MET A 129 -3.21 4.35 -18.39
C MET A 129 -2.36 4.62 -17.15
N ALA A 130 -2.44 3.76 -16.14
CA ALA A 130 -1.67 3.92 -14.93
C ALA A 130 -0.16 3.91 -15.16
N PHE A 131 0.33 3.08 -16.09
CA PHE A 131 1.75 3.05 -16.44
C PHE A 131 2.26 4.37 -17.05
N ARG A 132 1.38 5.21 -17.60
CA ARG A 132 1.75 6.52 -18.13
C ARG A 132 1.96 7.53 -17.00
N TRP A 133 1.02 7.66 -16.06
CA TRP A 133 1.19 8.58 -14.93
C TRP A 133 2.19 8.08 -13.88
N MET A 134 2.46 6.77 -13.78
CA MET A 134 3.52 6.24 -12.91
C MET A 134 4.92 6.74 -13.30
N ARG A 135 5.10 7.32 -14.49
CA ARG A 135 6.34 8.05 -14.87
C ARG A 135 6.45 9.43 -14.20
N HIS A 136 5.35 9.92 -13.65
CA HIS A 136 5.18 11.23 -13.04
C HIS A 136 4.79 11.11 -11.55
N ARG A 137 5.35 10.14 -10.83
CA ARG A 137 5.02 9.81 -9.41
C ARG A 137 4.83 11.02 -8.49
N ARG A 138 5.72 12.01 -8.62
CA ARG A 138 5.70 13.23 -7.79
C ARG A 138 4.44 14.07 -8.02
N THR A 139 3.88 14.09 -9.23
CA THR A 139 2.73 14.92 -9.63
C THR A 139 1.45 14.13 -9.90
N GLY A 140 1.55 12.83 -10.18
CA GLY A 140 0.48 12.02 -10.77
C GLY A 140 0.26 10.68 -10.08
N SER A 141 0.12 10.67 -8.75
CA SER A 141 -0.09 9.44 -7.98
C SER A 141 -1.42 9.42 -7.23
N ILE A 142 -1.96 8.20 -7.09
CA ILE A 142 -3.07 7.84 -6.19
C ILE A 142 -2.64 6.64 -5.36
N ASN A 143 -3.37 6.38 -4.27
CA ASN A 143 -3.04 5.25 -3.41
C ASN A 143 -3.26 3.92 -4.15
N LEU A 144 -2.40 2.93 -3.90
CA LEU A 144 -2.47 1.64 -4.56
C LEU A 144 -3.81 0.91 -4.32
N ALA A 145 -4.38 1.05 -3.13
CA ALA A 145 -5.71 0.50 -2.83
C ALA A 145 -6.81 1.16 -3.68
N ASP A 146 -6.69 2.44 -4.01
CA ASP A 146 -7.61 3.15 -4.90
C ASP A 146 -7.42 2.72 -6.36
N PHE A 147 -6.17 2.56 -6.79
CA PHE A 147 -5.86 2.05 -8.12
C PHE A 147 -6.52 0.68 -8.36
N TRP A 148 -6.34 -0.29 -7.45
CA TRP A 148 -6.94 -1.61 -7.62
C TRP A 148 -8.46 -1.60 -7.46
N ALA A 149 -9.01 -0.78 -6.56
CA ALA A 149 -10.45 -0.70 -6.40
C ALA A 149 -11.17 -0.23 -7.66
N ASN A 150 -10.56 0.69 -8.42
CA ASN A 150 -11.13 1.22 -9.66
C ASN A 150 -11.03 0.25 -10.85
N LEU A 151 -10.44 -0.95 -10.68
CA LEU A 151 -10.65 -2.06 -11.62
C LEU A 151 -12.09 -2.61 -11.53
N ALA A 152 -12.72 -2.51 -10.35
CA ALA A 152 -14.10 -2.95 -10.17
C ALA A 152 -15.08 -1.91 -10.74
N PRO A 153 -16.24 -2.33 -11.27
CA PRO A 153 -17.24 -1.41 -11.82
C PRO A 153 -17.75 -0.36 -10.81
N LYS A 154 -17.87 -0.77 -9.54
CA LYS A 154 -18.37 0.06 -8.45
C LYS A 154 -17.45 -0.10 -7.23
N PRO A 155 -16.40 0.72 -7.11
CA PRO A 155 -15.53 0.67 -5.94
C PRO A 155 -16.31 1.05 -4.67
N LEU A 156 -15.97 0.39 -3.56
CA LEU A 156 -16.46 0.72 -2.23
C LEU A 156 -16.10 2.17 -1.89
N ALA A 157 -17.00 2.86 -1.21
CA ALA A 157 -16.76 4.21 -0.73
C ALA A 157 -15.51 4.23 0.20
N PRO A 158 -14.56 5.16 0.04
CA PRO A 158 -13.29 5.16 0.77
C PRO A 158 -13.42 5.08 2.29
N GLN A 159 -14.43 5.74 2.85
CA GLN A 159 -14.71 5.77 4.29
C GLN A 159 -15.11 4.41 4.87
N ASN A 160 -15.51 3.45 4.02
CA ASN A 160 -15.95 2.12 4.44
C ASN A 160 -14.84 1.06 4.30
N VAL A 161 -13.63 1.44 3.88
CA VAL A 161 -12.54 0.49 3.65
C VAL A 161 -11.88 0.03 4.94
N ASN A 162 -11.49 0.99 5.78
CA ASN A 162 -10.84 0.75 7.07
C ASN A 162 -11.58 1.50 8.17
N PRO A 163 -11.61 0.95 9.40
CA PRO A 163 -12.18 1.66 10.53
C PRO A 163 -11.40 2.95 10.82
N LEU A 164 -12.05 3.92 11.46
CA LEU A 164 -11.36 5.09 12.01
C LEU A 164 -10.29 4.62 13.00
N ALA A 165 -9.05 5.08 12.80
CA ALA A 165 -7.97 4.70 13.69
C ALA A 165 -8.06 5.41 15.04
N ALA A 166 -7.97 4.65 16.14
CA ALA A 166 -8.05 5.18 17.50
C ALA A 166 -7.09 4.43 18.44
N PRO A 167 -6.51 5.09 19.47
CA PRO A 167 -5.67 4.43 20.47
C PRO A 167 -6.43 3.35 21.26
N LYS A 168 -5.72 2.29 21.66
CA LYS A 168 -6.33 1.08 22.27
C LYS A 168 -5.64 0.57 23.54
N GLY A 169 -4.62 1.27 24.04
CA GLY A 169 -4.05 1.09 25.37
C GLY A 169 -2.83 0.17 25.50
N ARG A 170 -2.31 -0.46 24.43
CA ARG A 170 -1.08 -1.30 24.53
C ARG A 170 0.23 -0.55 24.29
N GLY A 171 0.21 0.78 24.23
CA GLY A 171 1.42 1.59 24.07
C GLY A 171 1.88 1.73 22.61
N LEU A 172 3.19 1.90 22.44
CA LEU A 172 3.83 2.26 21.17
C LEU A 172 4.46 1.03 20.50
N GLY A 173 3.97 0.66 19.31
CA GLY A 173 4.67 -0.30 18.45
C GLY A 173 5.69 0.40 17.56
N ILE A 174 6.84 -0.22 17.35
CA ILE A 174 7.95 0.35 16.57
C ILE A 174 8.42 -0.70 15.56
N VAL A 175 8.11 -0.48 14.28
CA VAL A 175 8.60 -1.33 13.19
C VAL A 175 10.02 -0.90 12.84
N LEU A 176 10.98 -1.82 13.00
CA LEU A 176 12.40 -1.49 12.86
C LEU A 176 12.81 -1.17 11.43
N ALA A 177 12.42 -2.01 10.47
CA ALA A 177 12.81 -1.85 9.09
C ALA A 177 11.73 -2.33 8.12
N GLY A 178 11.75 -1.75 6.92
CA GLY A 178 11.11 -2.32 5.75
C GLY A 178 12.06 -3.22 4.96
N ARG A 179 11.52 -3.98 4.01
CA ARG A 179 12.32 -4.83 3.10
C ARG A 179 13.43 -4.06 2.37
N ASN A 180 13.19 -2.79 2.07
CA ASN A 180 14.22 -1.88 1.56
C ASN A 180 14.76 -1.03 2.72
N GLN A 181 16.00 -1.32 3.13
CA GLN A 181 16.66 -0.61 4.24
C GLN A 181 16.73 0.90 4.00
N ARG A 182 16.78 1.37 2.74
CA ARG A 182 16.79 2.81 2.40
C ARG A 182 15.51 3.54 2.78
N ARG A 183 14.41 2.82 3.07
CA ARG A 183 13.13 3.39 3.53
C ARG A 183 13.02 3.47 5.05
N SER A 184 14.05 3.05 5.80
CA SER A 184 13.99 2.93 7.25
C SER A 184 14.90 3.99 7.90
N LEU A 185 14.51 4.49 9.07
CA LEU A 185 15.37 5.34 9.87
C LEU A 185 16.50 4.49 10.49
N PRO A 186 17.75 5.00 10.56
CA PRO A 186 18.81 4.30 11.26
C PRO A 186 18.49 4.10 12.75
N PRO A 187 19.10 3.10 13.41
CA PRO A 187 18.74 2.70 14.77
C PRO A 187 18.74 3.84 15.78
N ARG A 188 19.77 4.69 15.76
CA ARG A 188 19.88 5.84 16.68
C ARG A 188 18.78 6.88 16.44
N VAL A 189 18.51 7.22 15.18
CA VAL A 189 17.45 8.16 14.81
C VAL A 189 16.08 7.60 15.19
N LEU A 190 15.86 6.31 14.95
CA LEU A 190 14.62 5.63 15.34
C LEU A 190 14.43 5.63 16.86
N ALA A 191 15.48 5.36 17.64
CA ALA A 191 15.44 5.42 19.10
C ALA A 191 15.08 6.83 19.60
N ASP A 192 15.75 7.86 19.06
CA ASP A 192 15.49 9.27 19.41
C ASP A 192 14.06 9.69 19.09
N VAL A 193 13.55 9.32 17.91
CA VAL A 193 12.15 9.54 17.51
C VAL A 193 11.19 8.78 18.43
N ALA A 194 11.40 7.49 18.65
CA ALA A 194 10.51 6.64 19.45
C ALA A 194 10.37 7.15 20.89
N GLN A 195 11.50 7.46 21.56
CA GLN A 195 11.45 7.95 22.93
C GLN A 195 10.84 9.35 23.04
N THR A 196 11.02 10.20 22.01
CA THR A 196 10.41 11.53 21.96
C THR A 196 8.89 11.43 21.79
N VAL A 197 8.43 10.59 20.86
CA VAL A 197 7.01 10.35 20.65
C VAL A 197 6.38 9.72 21.90
N ALA A 198 7.00 8.70 22.47
CA ALA A 198 6.51 8.04 23.69
C ALA A 198 6.34 9.06 24.84
N ALA A 199 7.36 9.89 25.09
CA ALA A 199 7.30 10.93 26.10
C ALA A 199 6.21 11.98 25.83
N SER A 200 6.10 12.47 24.59
CA SER A 200 5.11 13.49 24.21
C SER A 200 3.66 13.02 24.33
N ARG A 201 3.44 11.70 24.26
CA ARG A 201 2.11 11.07 24.31
C ARG A 201 1.84 10.32 25.62
N GLY A 202 2.77 10.35 26.58
CA GLY A 202 2.63 9.64 27.85
C GLY A 202 2.59 8.11 27.71
N LEU A 203 3.20 7.54 26.66
CA LEU A 203 3.23 6.09 26.42
C LEU A 203 4.41 5.47 27.16
N SER A 204 4.12 4.53 28.05
CA SER A 204 5.13 3.85 28.88
C SER A 204 5.65 2.55 28.26
N ARG A 205 4.78 1.77 27.62
CA ARG A 205 5.15 0.51 26.97
C ARG A 205 5.57 0.73 25.52
N LEU A 206 6.71 0.17 25.13
CA LEU A 206 7.22 0.16 23.76
C LEU A 206 7.40 -1.30 23.29
N ALA A 207 7.02 -1.62 22.06
CA ALA A 207 7.21 -2.94 21.46
C ALA A 207 7.99 -2.83 20.15
N LEU A 208 9.13 -3.52 20.03
CA LEU A 208 9.91 -3.59 18.78
C LEU A 208 9.40 -4.72 17.90
N LEU A 209 8.97 -4.38 16.69
CA LEU A 209 8.39 -5.28 15.71
C LEU A 209 9.32 -5.47 14.52
N GLY A 210 9.47 -6.72 14.09
CA GLY A 210 10.35 -7.11 12.98
C GLY A 210 10.46 -8.62 12.86
N GLY A 211 11.08 -9.08 11.77
CA GLY A 211 11.47 -10.47 11.61
C GLY A 211 12.76 -10.79 12.35
N LYS A 212 13.25 -12.03 12.17
CA LYS A 212 14.52 -12.46 12.75
C LYS A 212 15.72 -11.68 12.22
N SER A 213 15.65 -11.18 10.98
CA SER A 213 16.70 -10.37 10.35
C SER A 213 16.92 -9.02 11.04
N GLU A 214 15.93 -8.50 11.76
CA GLU A 214 16.01 -7.19 12.43
C GLU A 214 16.53 -7.27 13.88
N LEU A 215 16.86 -8.47 14.38
CA LEU A 215 17.42 -8.63 15.74
C LEU A 215 18.68 -7.78 16.01
N PRO A 216 19.66 -7.64 15.08
CA PRO A 216 20.79 -6.74 15.30
C PRO A 216 20.36 -5.29 15.46
N MET A 217 19.47 -4.80 14.59
CA MET A 217 18.92 -3.44 14.67
C MET A 217 18.15 -3.21 15.97
N ALA A 218 17.40 -4.21 16.45
CA ALA A 218 16.69 -4.13 17.73
C ALA A 218 17.64 -3.86 18.89
N ARG A 219 18.82 -4.51 18.90
CA ARG A 219 19.86 -4.31 19.93
C ARG A 219 20.44 -2.90 19.85
N GLU A 220 20.70 -2.40 18.65
CA GLU A 220 21.22 -1.03 18.45
C GLU A 220 20.21 0.03 18.89
N VAL A 221 18.91 -0.15 18.60
CA VAL A 221 17.84 0.73 19.09
C VAL A 221 17.79 0.70 20.61
N LEU A 222 17.77 -0.48 21.23
CA LEU A 222 17.76 -0.63 22.69
C LEU A 222 18.95 0.05 23.37
N ALA A 223 20.15 -0.08 22.79
CA ALA A 223 21.36 0.54 23.30
C ALA A 223 21.36 2.07 23.17
N ALA A 224 20.61 2.63 22.21
CA ALA A 224 20.49 4.07 21.99
C ALA A 224 19.41 4.73 22.87
N LEU A 225 18.51 3.95 23.48
CA LEU A 225 17.46 4.48 24.35
C LEU A 225 17.98 4.83 25.75
N ARG A 226 17.35 5.83 26.38
CA ARG A 226 17.61 6.14 27.80
C ARG A 226 17.28 4.92 28.69
N PRO A 227 18.07 4.61 29.74
CA PRO A 227 17.87 3.40 30.56
C PRO A 227 16.44 3.21 31.09
N GLY A 228 15.80 4.29 31.56
CA GLY A 228 14.42 4.24 32.05
C GLY A 228 13.37 3.94 30.96
N VAL A 229 13.64 4.32 29.71
CA VAL A 229 12.78 3.97 28.56
C VAL A 229 13.06 2.53 28.14
N ALA A 230 14.34 2.16 28.01
CA ALA A 230 14.76 0.82 27.60
C ALA A 230 14.19 -0.29 28.50
N ALA A 231 14.05 -0.02 29.80
CA ALA A 231 13.46 -0.95 30.77
C ALA A 231 11.98 -1.31 30.48
N HIS A 232 11.28 -0.52 29.67
CA HIS A 232 9.88 -0.73 29.29
C HIS A 232 9.71 -1.17 27.82
N VAL A 233 10.82 -1.54 27.16
CA VAL A 233 10.80 -2.01 25.78
C VAL A 233 10.70 -3.53 25.74
N GLU A 234 9.68 -4.03 25.06
CA GLU A 234 9.55 -5.44 24.72
C GLU A 234 10.08 -5.68 23.31
N ASN A 235 11.11 -6.53 23.17
CA ASN A 235 11.60 -6.93 21.87
C ASN A 235 10.84 -8.17 21.36
N LEU A 236 9.98 -7.97 20.35
CA LEU A 236 9.17 -9.00 19.70
C LEU A 236 9.74 -9.44 18.34
N CYS A 237 10.94 -8.98 17.96
CA CYS A 237 11.53 -9.29 16.67
C CYS A 237 11.79 -10.79 16.50
N GLY A 238 11.21 -11.38 15.45
CA GLY A 238 11.31 -12.82 15.19
C GLY A 238 10.63 -13.71 16.23
N ARG A 239 9.81 -13.13 17.12
CA ARG A 239 9.06 -13.82 18.20
C ARG A 239 7.54 -13.78 17.99
N THR A 240 7.09 -13.32 16.83
CA THR A 240 5.67 -13.25 16.45
C THR A 240 5.43 -14.07 15.20
N ASP A 241 4.33 -14.79 15.17
CA ASP A 241 3.71 -15.26 13.92
C ASP A 241 2.68 -14.23 13.39
N TRP A 242 1.88 -14.62 12.38
CA TRP A 242 0.87 -13.72 11.82
C TRP A 242 -0.25 -13.38 12.80
N ARG A 243 -0.64 -14.31 13.67
CA ARG A 243 -1.68 -14.11 14.69
C ARG A 243 -1.15 -13.21 15.80
N ASP A 244 0.04 -13.49 16.32
CA ASP A 244 0.69 -12.69 17.34
C ASP A 244 0.89 -11.25 16.86
N LEU A 245 1.37 -11.06 15.62
CA LEU A 245 1.56 -9.73 15.03
C LEU A 245 0.23 -9.00 14.89
N THR A 246 -0.81 -9.68 14.42
CA THR A 246 -2.15 -9.09 14.26
C THR A 246 -2.70 -8.67 15.63
N GLU A 247 -2.58 -9.53 16.65
CA GLU A 247 -3.04 -9.24 18.00
C GLU A 247 -2.28 -8.06 18.61
N GLU A 248 -0.94 -8.08 18.58
CA GLU A 248 -0.10 -7.01 19.10
C GLU A 248 -0.45 -5.68 18.43
N VAL A 249 -0.45 -5.63 17.09
CA VAL A 249 -0.74 -4.41 16.33
C VAL A 249 -2.18 -3.93 16.59
N SER A 250 -3.12 -4.84 16.76
CA SER A 250 -4.54 -4.50 16.95
C SER A 250 -4.83 -3.76 18.24
N GLY A 251 -3.96 -3.79 19.25
CA GLY A 251 -4.20 -3.14 20.55
C GLY A 251 -3.30 -1.93 20.84
N LEU A 252 -2.39 -1.56 19.94
CA LEU A 252 -1.49 -0.42 20.14
C LEU A 252 -2.23 0.92 20.20
N ASP A 253 -1.66 1.87 20.93
CA ASP A 253 -2.06 3.28 20.89
C ASP A 253 -1.56 4.00 19.63
N LEU A 254 -0.40 3.59 19.13
CA LEU A 254 0.25 4.13 17.96
C LEU A 254 1.29 3.14 17.42
N LEU A 255 1.38 3.04 16.09
CA LEU A 255 2.47 2.36 15.40
C LEU A 255 3.41 3.39 14.76
N LEU A 256 4.70 3.36 15.12
CA LEU A 256 5.79 4.01 14.39
C LEU A 256 6.35 3.05 13.35
N THR A 257 6.44 3.49 12.09
CA THR A 257 6.83 2.56 11.01
C THR A 257 7.40 3.27 9.79
N PRO A 258 8.32 2.63 9.04
CA PRO A 258 8.53 2.98 7.65
C PRO A 258 7.37 2.47 6.77
N ASP A 259 7.43 2.71 5.46
CA ASP A 259 6.50 2.13 4.47
C ASP A 259 6.68 0.60 4.37
N THR A 260 5.82 -0.16 5.05
CA THR A 260 5.89 -1.63 5.21
C THR A 260 4.51 -2.29 5.24
N GLY A 261 4.46 -3.62 5.13
CA GLY A 261 3.20 -4.35 5.31
C GLY A 261 2.57 -4.17 6.69
N THR A 262 3.37 -4.06 7.76
CA THR A 262 2.87 -3.85 9.13
C THR A 262 2.16 -2.50 9.27
N MET A 263 2.61 -1.47 8.55
CA MET A 263 1.90 -0.19 8.45
C MET A 263 0.48 -0.35 7.90
N HIS A 264 0.34 -1.11 6.81
CA HIS A 264 -0.97 -1.36 6.21
C HIS A 264 -1.85 -2.26 7.09
N LEU A 265 -1.26 -3.22 7.80
CA LEU A 265 -1.97 -4.03 8.80
C LEU A 265 -2.52 -3.16 9.94
N ALA A 266 -1.75 -2.20 10.46
CA ALA A 266 -2.24 -1.27 11.46
C ALA A 266 -3.42 -0.44 10.95
N ALA A 267 -3.34 0.08 9.72
CA ALA A 267 -4.44 0.79 9.08
C ALA A 267 -5.68 -0.12 8.91
N HIS A 268 -5.49 -1.37 8.51
CA HIS A 268 -6.56 -2.37 8.40
C HIS A 268 -7.28 -2.60 9.74
N LEU A 269 -6.53 -2.62 10.84
CA LEU A 269 -7.01 -2.91 12.19
C LEU A 269 -7.55 -1.67 12.93
N GLY A 270 -7.46 -0.47 12.34
CA GLY A 270 -7.85 0.77 13.03
C GLY A 270 -6.88 1.20 14.12
N THR A 271 -5.61 0.83 13.99
CA THR A 271 -4.54 1.28 14.88
C THR A 271 -3.91 2.55 14.29
N PRO A 272 -3.76 3.65 15.06
CA PRO A 272 -3.14 4.87 14.58
C PRO A 272 -1.72 4.61 14.07
N VAL A 273 -1.35 5.29 12.99
CA VAL A 273 -0.04 5.17 12.37
C VAL A 273 0.64 6.52 12.33
N MET A 274 1.91 6.57 12.72
CA MET A 274 2.83 7.66 12.40
C MET A 274 3.98 7.08 11.60
N ALA A 275 4.00 7.35 10.30
CA ALA A 275 5.00 6.79 9.40
C ALA A 275 6.06 7.80 8.97
N PHE A 276 7.26 7.31 8.66
CA PHE A 276 8.40 8.12 8.20
C PHE A 276 8.80 7.70 6.80
N PHE A 277 8.56 8.58 5.83
CA PHE A 277 8.69 8.26 4.41
C PHE A 277 9.93 8.93 3.83
N LEU A 278 10.82 8.12 3.26
CA LEU A 278 12.04 8.52 2.58
C LEU A 278 12.37 7.56 1.44
N SER A 279 13.38 7.93 0.65
CA SER A 279 13.82 7.13 -0.50
C SER A 279 12.68 6.95 -1.53
N SER A 280 12.23 5.72 -1.75
CA SER A 280 11.18 5.39 -2.73
C SER A 280 9.76 5.47 -2.14
N ALA A 281 9.62 5.58 -0.82
CA ALA A 281 8.32 5.69 -0.16
C ALA A 281 7.69 7.07 -0.45
N TRP A 282 6.44 7.06 -0.91
CA TRP A 282 5.70 8.26 -1.28
C TRP A 282 4.28 8.17 -0.70
N CYS A 283 3.98 9.07 0.25
CA CYS A 283 2.73 9.06 1.02
C CYS A 283 1.45 8.95 0.17
N PRO A 284 1.33 9.64 -0.97
CA PRO A 284 0.15 9.54 -1.84
C PRO A 284 -0.05 8.18 -2.48
N GLU A 285 1.02 7.40 -2.68
CA GLU A 285 0.98 6.09 -3.35
C GLU A 285 0.75 4.97 -2.35
N THR A 286 1.45 5.01 -1.22
CA THR A 286 1.52 3.89 -0.27
C THR A 286 1.21 4.28 1.17
N GLY A 287 0.72 5.50 1.42
CA GLY A 287 0.32 5.92 2.76
C GLY A 287 -0.74 4.98 3.39
N PRO A 288 -0.79 4.87 4.73
CA PRO A 288 -1.77 4.04 5.40
C PRO A 288 -3.19 4.51 5.06
N TYR A 289 -4.02 3.59 4.57
CA TYR A 289 -5.33 3.90 4.03
C TYR A 289 -6.38 4.05 5.14
N GLY A 290 -7.10 5.17 5.18
CA GLY A 290 -8.13 5.44 6.18
C GLY A 290 -7.90 6.77 6.89
N LEU A 291 -8.63 7.00 7.98
CA LEU A 291 -8.53 8.21 8.78
C LEU A 291 -7.81 7.94 10.11
N GLY A 292 -7.17 8.97 10.67
CA GLY A 292 -6.45 8.89 11.95
C GLY A 292 -4.98 8.53 11.83
N HIS A 293 -4.38 8.67 10.64
CA HIS A 293 -2.96 8.42 10.41
C HIS A 293 -2.19 9.71 10.13
N THR A 294 -0.88 9.66 10.37
CA THR A 294 0.07 10.73 10.07
C THR A 294 1.29 10.19 9.34
N VAL A 295 1.84 10.98 8.43
CA VAL A 295 3.09 10.66 7.71
C VAL A 295 4.01 11.87 7.73
N TRP A 296 5.25 11.65 8.12
CA TRP A 296 6.34 12.60 7.91
C TRP A 296 7.09 12.21 6.63
N GLN A 297 6.90 12.99 5.57
CA GLN A 297 7.48 12.74 4.25
C GLN A 297 8.72 13.60 4.07
N ALA A 298 9.88 12.97 3.89
CA ALA A 298 11.07 13.69 3.45
C ALA A 298 10.84 14.30 2.07
N VAL A 299 11.23 15.56 1.94
CA VAL A 299 11.10 16.37 0.73
C VAL A 299 12.48 16.70 0.20
N THR A 300 12.88 16.00 -0.85
CA THR A 300 14.13 16.30 -1.57
C THR A 300 13.87 16.27 -3.07
N PRO A 301 14.69 16.97 -3.89
CA PRO A 301 14.49 16.97 -5.35
C PRO A 301 14.49 15.57 -5.98
N CYS A 302 15.21 14.61 -5.39
CA CYS A 302 15.30 13.23 -5.87
C CYS A 302 14.17 12.31 -5.38
N ALA A 303 13.31 12.77 -4.46
CA ALA A 303 12.23 11.97 -3.91
C ALA A 303 10.90 12.21 -4.66
N PRO A 304 10.09 11.15 -4.87
CA PRO A 304 10.39 9.75 -4.56
C PRO A 304 11.35 9.12 -5.60
N CYS A 305 12.41 8.46 -5.14
CA CYS A 305 13.37 7.83 -6.05
C CYS A 305 12.93 6.41 -6.48
N LEU A 306 13.63 5.83 -7.46
CA LEU A 306 13.39 4.45 -7.88
C LEU A 306 13.93 3.45 -6.83
N GLU A 307 13.10 2.49 -6.43
CA GLU A 307 13.48 1.43 -5.49
C GLU A 307 14.64 0.57 -6.02
N SER A 308 14.59 0.23 -7.31
CA SER A 308 15.56 -0.62 -8.00
C SER A 308 16.89 0.06 -8.32
N ALA A 309 16.96 1.39 -8.22
CA ALA A 309 18.19 2.14 -8.49
C ALA A 309 19.00 2.38 -7.20
N PRO A 310 20.34 2.28 -7.24
CA PRO A 310 21.18 2.66 -6.10
C PRO A 310 21.06 4.16 -5.81
N CYS A 311 21.30 4.56 -4.55
CA CYS A 311 21.29 5.96 -4.17
C CYS A 311 22.66 6.59 -4.41
N GLY A 312 22.76 7.53 -5.35
CA GLY A 312 23.97 8.31 -5.60
C GLY A 312 24.14 9.56 -4.72
N LEU A 313 23.19 9.83 -3.82
CA LEU A 313 23.12 11.08 -3.04
C LEU A 313 23.27 10.86 -1.52
N GLY A 314 23.84 9.72 -1.11
CA GLY A 314 24.16 9.45 0.29
C GLY A 314 22.95 9.51 1.25
N LEU A 315 21.76 9.13 0.80
CA LEU A 315 20.50 9.22 1.57
C LEU A 315 20.23 10.61 2.16
N THR A 316 20.50 11.70 1.42
CA THR A 316 20.19 13.08 1.87
C THR A 316 18.75 13.30 2.39
N CYS A 317 17.78 12.49 1.93
CA CYS A 317 16.41 12.48 2.46
C CYS A 317 16.31 12.07 3.94
N LEU A 318 17.35 11.49 4.53
CA LEU A 318 17.41 11.16 5.94
C LEU A 318 17.72 12.40 6.81
N SER A 319 18.43 13.39 6.27
CA SER A 319 18.97 14.52 7.04
C SER A 319 17.90 15.27 7.84
N ALA A 320 16.69 15.41 7.28
CA ALA A 320 15.58 16.05 7.97
C ALA A 320 15.15 15.31 9.25
N PHE A 321 15.20 13.97 9.26
CA PHE A 321 14.81 13.16 10.41
C PHE A 321 15.90 13.09 11.49
N SER A 322 17.17 13.25 11.11
CA SER A 322 18.30 13.28 12.04
C SER A 322 18.49 14.64 12.73
N ALA A 323 17.77 15.68 12.29
CA ALA A 323 17.90 17.03 12.82
C ALA A 323 17.27 17.13 14.24
N PRO A 324 17.94 17.76 15.22
CA PRO A 324 17.36 18.01 16.55
C PRO A 324 16.02 18.76 16.51
N GLU A 325 15.85 19.64 15.52
CA GLU A 325 14.64 20.37 15.19
C GLU A 325 13.45 19.42 14.94
N PHE A 326 13.70 18.26 14.35
CA PHE A 326 12.67 17.27 14.09
C PHE A 326 12.13 16.64 15.38
N LEU A 327 13.01 16.37 16.36
CA LEU A 327 12.57 15.91 17.68
C LEU A 327 11.74 16.98 18.40
N ARG A 328 12.10 18.26 18.24
CA ARG A 328 11.30 19.37 18.77
C ARG A 328 9.92 19.45 18.11
N LEU A 329 9.83 19.23 16.80
CA LEU A 329 8.54 19.12 16.10
C LEU A 329 7.69 17.99 16.65
N LEU A 330 8.26 16.79 16.81
CA LEU A 330 7.55 15.63 17.37
C LEU A 330 7.08 15.87 18.81
N ALA A 331 7.82 16.67 19.59
CA ALA A 331 7.45 17.08 20.93
C ALA A 331 6.44 18.25 20.99
N GLY A 332 5.97 18.76 19.84
CA GLY A 332 5.02 19.88 19.75
C GLY A 332 5.63 21.27 19.99
N LYS A 333 6.95 21.44 19.82
CA LYS A 333 7.71 22.66 20.19
C LYS A 333 8.49 23.28 19.00
N GLY A 334 7.95 23.22 17.78
CA GLY A 334 8.75 23.46 16.56
C GLY A 334 8.07 24.13 15.36
N GLU A 335 7.03 24.94 15.53
CA GLU A 335 6.44 25.67 14.38
C GLU A 335 7.49 26.52 13.64
N GLY A 336 7.46 26.51 12.30
CA GLY A 336 8.32 27.35 11.46
C GLY A 336 9.77 26.88 11.28
N LEU A 337 10.13 25.66 11.69
CA LEU A 337 11.47 25.10 11.45
C LEU A 337 11.57 24.68 9.97
N GLY A 338 12.46 25.32 9.20
CA GLY A 338 12.68 25.10 7.77
C GLY A 338 13.31 23.75 7.40
N LEU A 339 12.74 22.66 7.92
CA LEU A 339 13.15 21.30 7.63
C LEU A 339 12.59 20.84 6.29
N ALA A 340 13.38 20.03 5.60
CA ALA A 340 12.99 19.39 4.35
C ALA A 340 12.05 18.19 4.58
N VAL A 341 10.96 18.41 5.32
CA VAL A 341 9.95 17.41 5.66
C VAL A 341 8.56 18.03 5.61
N THR A 342 7.59 17.26 5.12
CA THR A 342 6.17 17.60 5.19
C THR A 342 5.49 16.70 6.20
N GLY A 343 4.74 17.28 7.13
CA GLY A 343 3.81 16.56 8.01
C GLY A 343 2.44 16.46 7.36
N LEU A 344 1.95 15.24 7.14
CA LEU A 344 0.70 14.96 6.44
C LEU A 344 -0.27 14.20 7.35
N ARG A 345 -1.54 14.63 7.39
CA ARG A 345 -2.64 13.92 8.04
C ARG A 345 -3.49 13.21 6.98
N SER A 346 -3.88 11.99 7.26
CA SER A 346 -4.73 11.21 6.36
C SER A 346 -6.10 11.84 6.21
N ALA A 347 -6.55 11.97 4.97
CA ALA A 347 -7.89 12.42 4.61
C ALA A 347 -8.47 11.51 3.52
N LEU A 348 -9.76 11.66 3.23
CA LEU A 348 -10.46 10.91 2.19
C LEU A 348 -11.28 11.87 1.33
N ASP A 349 -11.36 11.59 0.04
CA ASP A 349 -12.28 12.23 -0.89
C ASP A 349 -13.04 11.16 -1.71
N GLU A 350 -13.81 11.55 -2.71
CA GLU A 350 -14.58 10.63 -3.56
C GLU A 350 -13.71 9.66 -4.38
N LEU A 351 -12.47 10.05 -4.70
CA LEU A 351 -11.53 9.19 -5.41
C LEU A 351 -10.92 8.15 -4.48
N GLY A 352 -10.59 8.54 -3.24
CA GLY A 352 -9.92 7.66 -2.30
C GLY A 352 -9.11 8.37 -1.23
N SER A 353 -7.95 7.79 -0.91
CA SER A 353 -7.01 8.38 0.04
C SER A 353 -6.42 9.68 -0.51
N THR A 354 -6.39 10.69 0.36
CA THR A 354 -5.71 11.97 0.17
C THR A 354 -5.06 12.41 1.48
N TRP A 355 -4.36 13.54 1.47
CA TRP A 355 -3.52 13.97 2.59
C TRP A 355 -3.53 15.47 2.76
N GLU A 356 -3.75 15.94 3.99
CA GLU A 356 -3.74 17.35 4.36
C GLU A 356 -2.41 17.70 5.04
N PRO A 357 -1.66 18.70 4.57
CA PRO A 357 -0.46 19.15 5.25
C PRO A 357 -0.82 19.82 6.58
N PHE A 358 -0.14 19.41 7.66
CA PHE A 358 -0.15 20.11 8.95
C PHE A 358 1.21 20.73 9.28
N HIS A 359 2.24 20.44 8.49
CA HIS A 359 3.56 21.07 8.60
C HIS A 359 4.22 21.12 7.21
N ALA A 360 4.45 22.34 6.71
CA ALA A 360 4.94 22.62 5.36
C ALA A 360 4.08 22.02 4.24
N ASP A 361 4.15 22.59 3.03
CA ASP A 361 3.45 22.03 1.89
C ASP A 361 4.23 20.87 1.27
N LEU A 362 3.50 19.90 0.75
CA LEU A 362 4.10 18.85 -0.06
C LEU A 362 4.41 19.42 -1.46
N PRO A 363 5.59 19.15 -2.04
CA PRO A 363 5.90 19.66 -3.37
C PRO A 363 4.88 19.20 -4.41
N SER A 364 4.65 20.09 -5.39
CA SER A 364 3.73 19.85 -6.50
C SER A 364 2.28 19.59 -6.08
N ALA A 365 1.84 20.15 -4.94
CA ALA A 365 0.47 20.03 -4.46
C ALA A 365 -0.56 20.47 -5.52
N SER A 366 -0.28 21.55 -6.25
CA SER A 366 -1.18 22.10 -7.27
C SER A 366 -1.35 21.16 -8.47
N GLU A 367 -0.25 20.61 -8.98
CA GLU A 367 -0.21 19.68 -10.11
C GLU A 367 -0.88 18.36 -9.74
N ARG A 368 -0.75 17.94 -8.48
CA ARG A 368 -1.43 16.78 -7.95
C ARG A 368 -2.91 16.96 -7.82
N GLU A 369 -3.36 18.11 -7.34
CA GLU A 369 -4.79 18.40 -7.27
C GLU A 369 -5.40 18.49 -8.68
N ARG A 370 -4.67 19.06 -9.64
CA ARG A 370 -5.02 19.04 -11.07
C ARG A 370 -5.15 17.60 -11.58
N PHE A 371 -4.17 16.73 -11.30
CA PHE A 371 -4.21 15.31 -11.68
C PHE A 371 -5.37 14.54 -11.04
N ARG A 372 -5.64 14.74 -9.75
CA ARG A 372 -6.75 14.09 -9.05
C ARG A 372 -8.10 14.50 -9.64
N ARG A 373 -8.29 15.78 -9.97
CA ARG A 373 -9.50 16.27 -10.67
C ARG A 373 -9.67 15.62 -12.04
N PHE A 374 -8.58 15.49 -12.81
CA PHE A 374 -8.58 14.75 -14.07
C PHE A 374 -9.05 13.30 -13.89
N LEU A 375 -8.52 12.57 -12.89
CA LEU A 375 -8.95 11.20 -12.61
C LEU A 375 -10.40 11.10 -12.12
N LYS A 376 -10.85 12.02 -11.27
CA LYS A 376 -12.24 12.10 -10.81
C LYS A 376 -13.21 12.28 -11.97
N ARG A 377 -12.85 13.14 -12.94
CA ARG A 377 -13.60 13.30 -14.19
C ARG A 377 -13.58 12.02 -15.03
N HIS A 378 -12.40 11.44 -15.26
CA HIS A 378 -12.23 10.20 -16.04
C HIS A 378 -13.09 9.04 -15.50
N LEU A 379 -13.13 8.88 -14.17
CA LEU A 379 -13.89 7.83 -13.49
C LEU A 379 -15.39 8.15 -13.35
N GLY A 380 -15.82 9.34 -13.81
CA GLY A 380 -17.20 9.79 -13.70
C GLY A 380 -17.64 10.07 -12.25
N LEU A 381 -16.69 10.37 -11.36
CA LEU A 381 -16.96 10.71 -9.96
C LEU A 381 -17.45 12.16 -9.83
N ASN A 382 -16.98 13.04 -10.71
CA ASN A 382 -17.45 14.42 -10.79
C ASN A 382 -17.30 14.95 -12.23
N ALA A 383 -18.42 15.22 -12.89
CA ALA A 383 -18.47 15.69 -14.27
C ALA A 383 -18.30 17.21 -14.41
N ASP A 384 -18.39 17.97 -13.31
CA ASP A 384 -18.32 19.43 -13.30
C ASP A 384 -16.89 19.95 -13.41
N PHE A 385 -15.89 19.10 -13.14
CA PHE A 385 -14.49 19.46 -13.38
C PHE A 385 -14.26 19.72 -14.87
N ALA A 386 -13.65 20.88 -15.17
CA ALA A 386 -13.26 21.23 -16.52
C ALA A 386 -12.36 20.14 -17.14
N ALA A 387 -12.51 19.93 -18.44
CA ALA A 387 -11.60 19.09 -19.20
C ALA A 387 -10.18 19.67 -19.13
N ASP A 388 -9.20 18.79 -19.00
CA ASP A 388 -7.78 19.14 -18.95
C ASP A 388 -7.09 18.60 -20.20
N ALA A 389 -6.90 19.47 -21.20
CA ALA A 389 -6.40 19.06 -22.51
C ALA A 389 -4.97 18.51 -22.42
N ASP A 390 -4.08 19.15 -21.64
CA ASP A 390 -2.69 18.71 -21.52
C ASP A 390 -2.61 17.33 -20.84
N LEU A 391 -3.36 17.12 -19.76
CA LEU A 391 -3.38 15.81 -19.09
C LEU A 391 -4.05 14.74 -19.94
N ALA A 392 -5.06 15.11 -20.74
CA ALA A 392 -5.70 14.21 -21.69
C ALA A 392 -4.72 13.79 -22.80
N GLU A 393 -3.96 14.72 -23.38
CA GLU A 393 -2.92 14.42 -24.38
C GLU A 393 -1.80 13.56 -23.78
N GLN A 394 -1.43 13.82 -22.52
CA GLN A 394 -0.39 13.07 -21.83
C GLN A 394 -0.82 11.64 -21.47
N PHE A 395 -2.08 11.45 -21.07
CA PHE A 395 -2.54 10.20 -20.46
C PHE A 395 -3.57 9.41 -21.26
N TYR A 396 -4.10 9.92 -22.37
CA TYR A 396 -4.92 9.13 -23.28
C TYR A 396 -4.15 8.79 -24.56
N LEU A 397 -4.36 7.60 -25.09
CA LEU A 397 -3.88 7.15 -26.39
C LEU A 397 -5.05 6.76 -27.27
N GLU A 398 -4.93 6.90 -28.60
CA GLU A 398 -5.96 6.49 -29.58
C GLU A 398 -6.51 5.08 -29.35
N ARG A 399 -5.64 4.14 -28.95
CA ARG A 399 -6.05 2.75 -28.64
C ARG A 399 -6.98 2.61 -27.43
N ASP A 400 -6.93 3.56 -26.49
CA ASP A 400 -7.79 3.56 -25.32
C ASP A 400 -9.26 3.86 -25.71
N TRP A 401 -9.47 4.46 -26.88
CA TRP A 401 -10.77 4.79 -27.46
C TRP A 401 -11.29 3.69 -28.40
N ILE A 402 -10.39 3.09 -29.20
CA ILE A 402 -10.73 2.09 -30.22
C ILE A 402 -11.16 0.73 -29.60
N GLY A 403 -10.79 0.47 -28.34
CA GLY A 403 -11.18 -0.76 -27.62
C GLY A 403 -12.60 -0.76 -27.03
N LEU A 404 -13.26 0.38 -26.90
CA LEU A 404 -14.57 0.51 -26.22
C LEU A 404 -15.75 -0.06 -27.04
N GLU A 405 -15.60 -0.21 -28.36
CA GLU A 405 -16.65 -0.81 -29.20
C GLU A 405 -16.73 -2.34 -29.08
N ARG A 406 -15.72 -2.99 -28.48
CA ARG A 406 -15.73 -4.43 -28.19
C ARG A 406 -16.00 -4.70 -26.70
N LYS A 407 -17.22 -4.35 -26.27
CA LYS A 407 -17.93 -4.94 -25.11
C LYS A 407 -17.25 -4.82 -23.72
N THR A 408 -17.13 -3.61 -23.16
CA THR A 408 -17.41 -3.36 -21.72
C THR A 408 -17.29 -1.86 -21.41
N CYS A 409 -18.16 -1.38 -20.51
CA CYS A 409 -18.24 -0.01 -19.98
C CYS A 409 -19.03 1.01 -20.83
N LYS A 410 -20.37 0.89 -20.80
CA LYS A 410 -21.27 2.04 -20.98
C LYS A 410 -21.23 2.91 -19.72
N ARG A 411 -20.16 3.69 -19.51
CA ARG A 411 -20.20 4.86 -18.64
C ARG A 411 -20.02 6.10 -19.51
N ASN A 412 -21.07 6.90 -19.59
CA ASN A 412 -21.17 8.26 -20.13
C ASN A 412 -19.88 8.91 -20.68
N PHE A 413 -19.64 8.79 -21.99
CA PHE A 413 -18.56 9.48 -22.72
C PHE A 413 -19.08 10.49 -23.74
N LYS A 414 -20.21 11.16 -23.48
CA LYS A 414 -20.78 12.19 -24.37
C LYS A 414 -20.16 13.60 -24.23
N ALA A 415 -19.03 13.77 -23.53
CA ALA A 415 -18.52 15.09 -23.15
C ALA A 415 -17.13 15.47 -23.72
N TYR A 416 -16.66 14.78 -24.77
CA TYR A 416 -15.38 15.06 -25.44
C TYR A 416 -15.48 15.05 -26.98
N VAL A 417 -16.70 15.11 -27.52
CA VAL A 417 -16.97 15.40 -28.94
C VAL A 417 -17.61 16.77 -29.03
#